data_AF-A0A6G4XAC3-F1
#
_entry.id   AF-A0A6G4XAC3-F1
#
_cell.length_a   1.000
_cell.length_b   1.000
_cell.length_c   1.000
_cell.angle_alpha   90.00
_cell.angle_beta   90.00
_cell.angle_gamma   90.00
#
_symmetry.space_group_name_H-M   'P 1'
#
loop_
_entity.id
_entity.type
_entity.pdbx_description
1 polymer ?
#
loop_
_entity_poly.entity_id
_entity_poly.type
_entity_poly.pdbx_seq_one_letter_code
_entity_poly.pdbx_strand_id
1 'polypeptide(L)'
;MDELFRRPRRTIAPGAVHLPDWLDLAEQRTLLAQCRAWARPPAGLREVATPGGGRMSVRQFGLGWHWFPYGYARTAVDGDGAPVKPMPEALVELGRRTAAAAVGEEFADAPYDIALINFYDADARMGMHRDQDEKSLDPVVSLSLGDTCVFRFGNGETRAKPYTDVELRSGDAFVFGGKSRLNYHGVPRVHGGTAPAELGLVGRLNITLRVSGLEWTD
;
A
#
# COMPACT_ATOMS: atom_id res chain seq x y z
N MET A 1 12.07 14.86 11.14
CA MET A 1 12.10 16.28 10.71
C MET A 1 11.06 16.97 11.54
N ASP A 2 11.47 17.78 12.53
CA ASP A 2 10.56 18.54 13.40
C ASP A 2 10.04 19.75 12.62
N GLU A 3 8.90 19.59 11.94
CA GLU A 3 8.13 20.75 11.48
C GLU A 3 7.46 21.42 12.68
N LEU A 4 7.44 22.76 12.70
CA LEU A 4 6.85 23.54 13.80
C LEU A 4 5.35 23.27 14.00
N PHE A 5 4.67 22.80 12.96
CA PHE A 5 3.24 22.51 12.98
C PHE A 5 2.97 21.10 12.46
N ARG A 6 2.00 20.44 13.09
CA ARG A 6 1.49 19.16 12.59
C ARG A 6 0.86 19.34 11.20
N ARG A 7 1.16 18.41 10.30
CA ARG A 7 0.55 18.38 8.96
C ARG A 7 -0.93 17.98 9.08
N PRO A 8 -1.89 18.79 8.56
CA PRO A 8 -3.31 18.52 8.75
C PRO A 8 -3.81 17.39 7.83
N ARG A 9 -4.87 16.69 8.25
CA ARG A 9 -5.68 15.83 7.37
C ARG A 9 -6.11 16.60 6.13
N ARG A 10 -6.03 15.98 4.95
CA ARG A 10 -6.40 16.59 3.68
C ARG A 10 -7.29 15.69 2.84
N THR A 11 -8.43 16.19 2.41
CA THR A 11 -9.22 15.58 1.35
C THR A 11 -8.62 15.98 0.00
N ILE A 12 -8.12 14.99 -0.75
CA ILE A 12 -7.48 15.18 -2.05
C ILE A 12 -8.51 15.16 -3.18
N ALA A 13 -9.50 14.28 -3.06
CA ALA A 13 -10.66 14.16 -3.94
C ALA A 13 -11.84 13.55 -3.15
N PRO A 14 -13.08 13.58 -3.67
CA PRO A 14 -14.20 12.89 -3.02
C PRO A 14 -13.88 11.40 -2.77
N GLY A 15 -13.81 11.01 -1.49
CA GLY A 15 -13.45 9.65 -1.09
C GLY A 15 -11.95 9.35 -1.10
N ALA A 16 -11.06 10.34 -1.25
CA ALA A 16 -9.60 10.18 -1.17
C ALA A 16 -8.99 11.15 -0.16
N VAL A 17 -8.33 10.62 0.88
CA VAL A 17 -7.88 11.37 2.05
C VAL A 17 -6.44 11.01 2.40
N HIS A 18 -5.62 12.04 2.62
CA HIS A 18 -4.28 11.92 3.19
C HIS A 18 -4.34 12.22 4.69
N LEU A 19 -3.79 11.30 5.48
CA LEU A 19 -3.61 11.39 6.93
C LEU A 19 -2.10 11.44 7.23
N PRO A 20 -1.53 12.65 7.37
CA PRO A 20 -0.13 12.80 7.74
C PRO A 20 0.13 12.30 9.18
N ASP A 21 1.32 11.75 9.41
CA ASP A 21 1.78 11.37 10.75
C ASP A 21 0.77 10.46 11.48
N TRP A 22 0.18 9.52 10.73
CA TRP A 22 -0.86 8.61 11.21
C TRP A 22 -0.29 7.52 12.11
N LEU A 23 0.87 6.98 11.74
CA LEU A 23 1.60 6.00 12.53
C LEU A 23 2.69 6.69 13.34
N ASP A 24 2.69 6.50 14.65
CA ASP A 24 3.81 6.94 15.47
C ASP A 24 5.08 6.11 15.19
N LEU A 25 6.24 6.57 15.67
CA LEU A 25 7.50 5.88 15.41
C LEU A 25 7.53 4.44 15.99
N ALA A 26 6.84 4.17 17.09
CA ALA A 26 6.81 2.85 17.71
C ALA A 26 5.99 1.86 16.85
N GLU A 27 4.85 2.31 16.35
CA GLU A 27 4.02 1.56 15.38
C GLU A 27 4.80 1.31 14.09
N GLN A 28 5.47 2.33 13.55
CA GLN A 28 6.31 2.19 12.35
C GLN A 28 7.42 1.15 12.54
N ARG A 29 8.11 1.14 13.68
CA ARG A 29 9.16 0.16 14.00
C ARG A 29 8.60 -1.26 14.15
N THR A 30 7.44 -1.40 14.79
CA THR A 30 6.76 -2.68 14.96
C THR A 30 6.35 -3.25 13.59
N LEU A 31 5.70 -2.45 12.76
CA LEU A 31 5.30 -2.83 11.40
C LEU A 31 6.51 -3.20 10.55
N LEU A 32 7.59 -2.41 10.59
CA LEU A 32 8.80 -2.71 9.84
C LEU A 32 9.43 -4.05 10.27
N ALA A 33 9.50 -4.33 11.57
CA ALA A 33 10.02 -5.59 12.08
C ALA A 33 9.18 -6.79 11.60
N GLN A 34 7.86 -6.64 11.61
CA GLN A 34 6.94 -7.67 11.10
C GLN A 34 7.09 -7.85 9.57
N CYS A 35 7.15 -6.75 8.80
CA CYS A 35 7.39 -6.81 7.36
C CYS A 35 8.70 -7.51 7.03
N ARG A 36 9.78 -7.29 7.80
CA ARG A 36 11.05 -8.02 7.63
C ARG A 36 10.90 -9.52 7.86
N ALA A 37 10.09 -9.92 8.84
CA ALA A 37 9.81 -11.34 9.09
C ALA A 37 8.99 -11.94 7.94
N TRP A 38 7.92 -11.26 7.51
CA TRP A 38 7.05 -11.71 6.42
C TRP A 38 7.73 -11.71 5.05
N ALA A 39 8.73 -10.86 4.82
CA ALA A 39 9.49 -10.82 3.58
C ALA A 39 10.37 -12.07 3.35
N ARG A 40 10.63 -12.87 4.40
CA ARG A 40 11.45 -14.09 4.27
C ARG A 40 10.68 -15.20 3.55
N PRO A 41 11.37 -16.06 2.78
CA PRO A 41 10.79 -17.29 2.26
C PRO A 41 10.22 -18.18 3.38
N PRO A 42 9.22 -19.02 3.09
CA PRO A 42 8.53 -19.17 1.79
C PRO A 42 7.54 -18.02 1.49
N ALA A 43 7.09 -17.86 0.24
CA ALA A 43 6.16 -16.80 -0.20
C ALA A 43 6.58 -15.40 0.28
N GLY A 44 7.87 -15.08 0.09
CA GLY A 44 8.51 -13.86 0.54
C GLY A 44 8.60 -12.77 -0.53
N LEU A 45 9.44 -11.78 -0.26
CA LEU A 45 9.71 -10.65 -1.16
C LEU A 45 10.24 -11.14 -2.51
N ARG A 46 9.62 -10.69 -3.60
CA ARG A 46 9.99 -11.06 -4.97
C ARG A 46 10.04 -9.85 -5.90
N GLU A 47 10.79 -9.99 -6.98
CA GLU A 47 10.66 -9.14 -8.16
C GLU A 47 9.53 -9.66 -9.05
N VAL A 48 8.77 -8.74 -9.66
CA VAL A 48 7.63 -9.09 -10.51
C VAL A 48 8.05 -9.02 -11.96
N ALA A 49 7.90 -10.12 -12.69
CA ALA A 49 7.99 -10.12 -14.13
C ALA A 49 6.74 -9.45 -14.73
N THR A 50 6.95 -8.47 -15.60
CA THR A 50 5.88 -7.82 -16.34
C THR A 50 5.52 -8.65 -17.58
N PRO A 51 4.25 -8.59 -18.06
CA PRO A 51 3.85 -9.31 -19.28
C PRO A 51 4.67 -8.97 -20.53
N GLY A 52 5.30 -7.79 -20.57
CA GLY A 52 6.17 -7.34 -21.67
C GLY A 52 7.63 -7.80 -21.57
N GLY A 53 7.96 -8.72 -20.64
CA GLY A 53 9.33 -9.25 -20.47
C GLY A 53 10.28 -8.38 -19.63
N GLY A 54 9.84 -7.21 -19.17
CA GLY A 54 10.58 -6.39 -18.20
C GLY A 54 10.36 -6.83 -16.76
N ARG A 55 11.10 -6.26 -15.81
CA ARG A 55 10.88 -6.43 -14.37
C ARG A 55 10.39 -5.13 -13.74
N MET A 56 9.46 -5.22 -12.79
CA MET A 56 9.15 -4.08 -11.93
C MET A 56 10.37 -3.77 -11.06
N SER A 57 10.74 -2.49 -10.97
CA SER A 57 11.77 -2.04 -10.01
C SER A 57 11.29 -2.16 -8.55
N VAL A 58 9.97 -2.27 -8.36
CA VAL A 58 9.34 -2.50 -7.06
C VAL A 58 9.36 -4.00 -6.76
N ARG A 59 9.82 -4.34 -5.56
CA ARG A 59 9.75 -5.71 -5.04
C ARG A 59 8.55 -5.81 -4.14
N GLN A 60 7.85 -6.95 -4.15
CA GLN A 60 6.61 -7.07 -3.38
C GLN A 60 6.38 -8.47 -2.81
N PHE A 61 5.48 -8.57 -1.85
CA PHE A 61 4.89 -9.82 -1.38
C PHE A 61 3.48 -9.56 -0.84
N GLY A 62 2.66 -10.60 -0.80
CA GLY A 62 1.29 -10.55 -0.29
C GLY A 62 1.12 -11.29 1.03
N LEU A 63 0.17 -10.83 1.84
CA LEU A 63 -0.41 -11.54 2.97
C LEU A 63 -1.91 -11.68 2.74
N GLY A 64 -2.47 -12.80 3.19
CA GLY A 64 -3.84 -13.20 2.94
C GLY A 64 -4.02 -13.70 1.51
N TRP A 65 -3.67 -12.89 0.51
CA TRP A 65 -3.67 -13.27 -0.90
C TRP A 65 -2.36 -12.90 -1.59
N HIS A 66 -1.96 -13.71 -2.55
CA HIS A 66 -0.85 -13.43 -3.44
C HIS A 66 -1.35 -12.73 -4.70
N TRP A 67 -0.96 -11.48 -4.89
CA TRP A 67 -1.21 -10.79 -6.15
C TRP A 67 -0.21 -11.24 -7.22
N PHE A 68 -0.72 -11.50 -8.42
CA PHE A 68 0.04 -11.68 -9.65
C PHE A 68 -0.64 -10.89 -10.76
N PRO A 69 0.01 -10.66 -11.92
CA PRO A 69 -0.65 -9.97 -13.02
C PRO A 69 -2.02 -10.58 -13.34
N TYR A 70 -3.07 -9.75 -13.26
CA TYR A 70 -4.47 -10.07 -13.55
C TYR A 70 -5.22 -10.90 -12.50
N GLY A 71 -4.71 -11.05 -11.27
CA GLY A 71 -5.50 -11.71 -10.24
C GLY A 71 -4.82 -11.98 -8.90
N TYR A 72 -5.54 -12.74 -8.08
CA TYR A 72 -5.12 -13.18 -6.76
C TYR A 72 -5.12 -14.70 -6.66
N ALA A 73 -4.15 -15.24 -5.93
CA ALA A 73 -4.01 -16.67 -5.68
C ALA A 73 -3.72 -16.94 -4.19
N ARG A 74 -3.88 -18.20 -3.77
CA ARG A 74 -3.52 -18.66 -2.43
C ARG A 74 -2.08 -19.18 -2.33
N THR A 75 -1.38 -19.24 -3.45
CA THR A 75 0.03 -19.61 -3.54
C THR A 75 0.79 -18.54 -4.33
N ALA A 76 2.10 -18.47 -4.12
CA ALA A 76 2.99 -17.61 -4.89
C ALA A 76 3.21 -18.17 -6.31
N VAL A 77 2.16 -18.13 -7.14
CA VAL A 77 2.08 -18.78 -8.47
C VAL A 77 3.14 -18.33 -9.47
N ASP A 78 3.66 -17.12 -9.32
CA ASP A 78 4.76 -16.54 -10.11
C ASP A 78 6.01 -16.29 -9.23
N GLY A 79 6.16 -17.08 -8.16
CA GLY A 79 7.26 -17.05 -7.20
C GLY A 79 7.77 -18.46 -6.87
N ASP A 80 7.87 -18.79 -5.59
CA ASP A 80 8.33 -20.11 -5.11
C ASP A 80 7.23 -21.18 -5.03
N GLY A 81 6.00 -20.85 -5.45
CA GLY A 81 4.85 -21.75 -5.43
C GLY A 81 4.29 -22.05 -4.04
N ALA A 82 4.87 -21.51 -2.97
CA ALA A 82 4.44 -21.81 -1.62
C ALA A 82 3.11 -21.13 -1.25
N PRO A 83 2.37 -21.64 -0.25
CA PRO A 83 1.18 -20.98 0.27
C PRO A 83 1.47 -19.56 0.75
N VAL A 84 0.57 -18.63 0.44
CA VAL A 84 0.65 -17.26 0.93
C VAL A 84 0.52 -17.24 2.45
N LYS A 85 1.27 -16.36 3.11
CA LYS A 85 1.16 -16.17 4.55
C LYS A 85 -0.23 -15.61 4.90
N PRO A 86 -0.82 -15.99 6.05
CA PRO A 86 -2.14 -15.52 6.43
C PRO A 86 -2.16 -14.00 6.64
N MET A 87 -3.35 -13.41 6.52
CA MET A 87 -3.58 -12.01 6.88
C MET A 87 -3.49 -11.86 8.41
N PRO A 88 -2.58 -11.04 8.95
CA PRO A 88 -2.50 -10.80 10.39
C PRO A 88 -3.65 -9.91 10.88
N GLU A 89 -4.33 -10.29 11.97
CA GLU A 89 -5.44 -9.51 12.56
C GLU A 89 -5.03 -8.05 12.87
N ALA A 90 -3.78 -7.84 13.31
CA ALA A 90 -3.27 -6.49 13.57
C ALA A 90 -3.28 -5.59 12.31
N LEU A 91 -3.10 -6.15 11.11
CA LEU A 91 -3.24 -5.39 9.86
C LEU A 91 -4.71 -5.18 9.49
N VAL A 92 -5.60 -6.12 9.81
CA VAL A 92 -7.04 -5.96 9.62
C VAL A 92 -7.55 -4.79 10.45
N GLU A 93 -7.22 -4.78 11.75
CA GLU A 93 -7.57 -3.71 12.67
C GLU A 93 -6.98 -2.36 12.26
N LEU A 94 -5.71 -2.37 11.81
CA LEU A 94 -5.07 -1.18 11.27
C LEU A 94 -5.80 -0.65 10.03
N GLY A 95 -6.25 -1.52 9.13
CA GLY A 95 -7.06 -1.17 7.97
C GLY A 95 -8.37 -0.51 8.38
N ARG A 96 -9.13 -1.17 9.27
CA ARG A 96 -10.42 -0.69 9.81
C ARG A 96 -10.31 0.71 10.41
N ARG A 97 -9.44 0.90 11.40
CA ARG A 97 -9.30 2.21 12.07
C ARG A 97 -8.82 3.32 11.14
N THR A 98 -7.99 2.98 10.14
CA THR A 98 -7.49 3.96 9.17
C THR A 98 -8.57 4.35 8.16
N ALA A 99 -9.35 3.38 7.67
CA ALA A 99 -10.48 3.63 6.78
C ALA A 99 -11.58 4.43 7.49
N ALA A 100 -11.94 4.03 8.72
CA ALA A 100 -12.92 4.73 9.55
C ALA A 100 -12.55 6.22 9.74
N ALA A 101 -11.32 6.49 10.17
CA ALA A 101 -10.81 7.84 10.36
C ALA A 101 -10.75 8.67 9.07
N ALA A 102 -10.50 8.04 7.92
CA ALA A 102 -10.33 8.73 6.66
C ALA A 102 -11.64 9.01 5.93
N VAL A 103 -12.50 7.99 5.78
CA VAL A 103 -13.61 7.99 4.82
C VAL A 103 -14.96 7.60 5.42
N GLY A 104 -15.05 7.18 6.69
CA GLY A 104 -16.32 7.02 7.41
C GLY A 104 -16.40 5.78 8.30
N GLU A 105 -17.11 5.90 9.44
CA GLU A 105 -17.30 4.83 10.43
C GLU A 105 -17.97 3.57 9.86
N GLU A 106 -18.64 3.65 8.70
CA GLU A 106 -19.16 2.46 8.02
C GLU A 106 -18.07 1.43 7.65
N PHE A 107 -16.79 1.83 7.61
CA PHE A 107 -15.65 0.96 7.33
C PHE A 107 -14.95 0.44 8.59
N ALA A 108 -15.50 0.71 9.79
CA ALA A 108 -14.93 0.23 11.05
C ALA A 108 -14.91 -1.31 11.16
N ASP A 109 -15.77 -2.01 10.41
CA ASP A 109 -15.84 -3.47 10.39
C ASP A 109 -15.38 -4.09 9.05
N ALA A 110 -14.76 -3.28 8.16
CA ALA A 110 -14.36 -3.74 6.83
C ALA A 110 -13.45 -4.99 6.91
N PRO A 111 -13.73 -6.05 6.11
CA PRO A 111 -13.03 -7.33 6.20
C PRO A 111 -11.75 -7.33 5.35
N TYR A 112 -10.80 -6.47 5.70
CA TYR A 112 -9.49 -6.42 5.03
C TYR A 112 -8.82 -7.79 5.07
N ASP A 113 -8.60 -8.38 3.90
CA ASP A 113 -8.07 -9.74 3.76
C ASP A 113 -6.86 -9.81 2.81
N ILE A 114 -6.46 -8.67 2.22
CA ILE A 114 -5.25 -8.52 1.42
C ILE A 114 -4.36 -7.48 2.10
N ALA A 115 -3.08 -7.83 2.30
CA ALA A 115 -2.02 -6.84 2.45
C ALA A 115 -0.97 -7.05 1.35
N LEU A 116 -0.84 -6.07 0.45
CA LEU A 116 0.24 -6.03 -0.54
C LEU A 116 1.35 -5.11 -0.04
N ILE A 117 2.52 -5.69 0.22
CA ILE A 117 3.68 -4.97 0.71
C ILE A 117 4.61 -4.69 -0.46
N ASN A 118 4.91 -3.42 -0.71
CA ASN A 118 5.77 -2.95 -1.78
C ASN A 118 7.04 -2.31 -1.21
N PHE A 119 8.21 -2.76 -1.64
CA PHE A 119 9.51 -2.18 -1.35
C PHE A 119 10.04 -1.44 -2.58
N TYR A 120 10.47 -0.20 -2.36
CA TYR A 120 11.07 0.69 -3.33
C TYR A 120 12.48 1.06 -2.85
N ASP A 121 13.48 0.84 -3.70
CA ASP A 121 14.75 1.56 -3.55
C ASP A 121 14.61 3.00 -4.06
N ALA A 122 15.71 3.76 -4.09
CA ALA A 122 15.69 5.17 -4.46
C ALA A 122 15.30 5.42 -5.93
N ASP A 123 15.55 4.45 -6.82
CA ASP A 123 15.31 4.58 -8.26
C ASP A 123 14.00 3.90 -8.69
N ALA A 124 13.40 3.12 -7.79
CA ALA A 124 12.17 2.40 -8.03
C ALA A 124 10.98 3.35 -8.23
N ARG A 125 10.18 3.02 -9.24
CA ARG A 125 8.96 3.76 -9.61
C ARG A 125 7.83 2.80 -9.90
N MET A 126 6.61 3.31 -9.75
CA MET A 126 5.39 2.59 -10.10
C MET A 126 4.54 3.49 -11.00
N GLY A 127 4.29 3.01 -12.23
CA GLY A 127 3.50 3.75 -13.21
C GLY A 127 2.04 3.91 -12.79
N MET A 128 1.30 4.73 -13.53
CA MET A 128 -0.13 4.94 -13.28
C MET A 128 -0.91 3.63 -13.51
N HIS A 129 -1.49 3.11 -12.44
CA HIS A 129 -2.30 1.88 -12.39
C HIS A 129 -3.52 2.11 -11.50
N ARG A 130 -4.43 1.15 -11.45
CA ARG A 130 -5.55 1.16 -10.51
C ARG A 130 -5.73 -0.23 -9.93
N ASP A 131 -6.25 -0.27 -8.72
CA ASP A 131 -6.53 -1.50 -7.99
C ASP A 131 -7.92 -1.97 -8.41
N GLN A 132 -7.97 -2.88 -9.39
CA GLN A 132 -9.21 -3.33 -10.03
C GLN A 132 -9.37 -4.85 -10.06
N ASP A 133 -8.42 -5.58 -9.46
CA ASP A 133 -8.43 -7.05 -9.45
C ASP A 133 -9.30 -7.60 -8.30
N GLU A 134 -9.75 -6.74 -7.37
CA GLU A 134 -10.69 -7.08 -6.31
C GLU A 134 -12.15 -7.01 -6.78
N LYS A 135 -13.03 -7.84 -6.19
CA LYS A 135 -14.49 -7.74 -6.35
C LYS A 135 -15.10 -6.66 -5.44
N SER A 136 -14.51 -6.42 -4.27
CA SER A 136 -14.99 -5.37 -3.36
C SER A 136 -14.54 -3.98 -3.80
N LEU A 137 -15.43 -3.00 -3.62
CA LEU A 137 -15.16 -1.57 -3.81
C LEU A 137 -14.88 -0.84 -2.49
N ASP A 138 -14.65 -1.58 -1.41
CA ASP A 138 -14.25 -1.00 -0.12
C ASP A 138 -12.92 -0.24 -0.23
N PRO A 139 -12.68 0.77 0.61
CA PRO A 139 -11.54 1.65 0.51
C PRO A 139 -10.20 0.92 0.52
N VAL A 140 -9.28 1.37 -0.33
CA VAL A 140 -7.87 0.98 -0.25
C VAL A 140 -7.21 1.84 0.82
N VAL A 141 -6.51 1.21 1.76
CA VAL A 141 -5.70 1.88 2.78
C VAL A 141 -4.23 1.68 2.43
N SER A 142 -3.48 2.77 2.30
CA SER A 142 -2.07 2.76 1.91
C SER A 142 -1.22 3.43 2.98
N LEU A 143 -0.32 2.68 3.62
CA LEU A 143 0.56 3.15 4.69
C LEU A 143 1.98 3.29 4.16
N SER A 144 2.68 4.36 4.54
CA SER A 144 4.05 4.64 4.08
C SER A 144 5.06 4.56 5.23
N LEU A 145 6.16 3.84 5.02
CA LEU A 145 7.31 3.74 5.93
C LEU A 145 8.62 4.02 5.16
N GLY A 146 9.57 4.71 5.79
CA GLY A 146 10.87 4.99 5.22
C GLY A 146 10.89 6.21 4.31
N ASP A 147 11.57 6.10 3.18
CA ASP A 147 11.80 7.23 2.28
C ASP A 147 10.48 7.85 1.78
N THR A 148 10.45 9.18 1.75
CA THR A 148 9.34 9.98 1.21
C THR A 148 9.16 9.68 -0.27
N CYS A 149 7.92 9.64 -0.75
CA CYS A 149 7.64 9.54 -2.19
C CYS A 149 6.69 10.64 -2.67
N VAL A 150 6.79 10.94 -3.96
CA VAL A 150 5.70 11.60 -4.68
C VAL A 150 4.67 10.53 -5.03
N PHE A 151 3.50 10.60 -4.42
CA PHE A 151 2.34 9.80 -4.77
C PHE A 151 1.44 10.60 -5.71
N ARG A 152 1.26 10.11 -6.93
CA ARG A 152 0.42 10.73 -7.94
C ARG A 152 -0.97 10.12 -7.90
N PHE A 153 -1.97 10.92 -7.56
CA PHE A 153 -3.36 10.49 -7.51
C PHE A 153 -4.18 11.14 -8.64
N GLY A 154 -4.62 10.32 -9.59
CA GLY A 154 -5.34 10.73 -10.79
C GLY A 154 -6.86 10.60 -10.67
N ASN A 155 -7.48 10.23 -11.78
CA ASN A 155 -8.92 10.07 -11.97
C ASN A 155 -9.26 8.66 -12.47
N GLY A 156 -10.55 8.33 -12.61
CA GLY A 156 -11.01 7.01 -13.07
C GLY A 156 -11.01 6.80 -14.59
N GLU A 157 -10.85 7.87 -15.37
CA GLU A 157 -11.05 7.87 -16.83
C GLU A 157 -9.74 7.60 -17.59
N THR A 158 -8.64 8.21 -17.16
CA THR A 158 -7.37 8.17 -17.88
C THR A 158 -6.15 8.09 -16.95
N ARG A 159 -5.06 7.51 -17.46
CA ARG A 159 -3.73 7.54 -16.84
C ARG A 159 -3.07 8.93 -16.91
N ALA A 160 -3.62 9.83 -17.73
CA ALA A 160 -3.13 11.18 -17.93
C ALA A 160 -3.73 12.17 -16.91
N LYS A 161 -3.47 13.47 -17.11
CA LYS A 161 -4.04 14.56 -16.31
C LYS A 161 -5.58 14.60 -16.41
N PRO A 162 -6.28 15.16 -15.40
CA PRO A 162 -5.74 15.76 -14.19
C PRO A 162 -5.31 14.72 -13.14
N TYR A 163 -4.25 15.04 -12.40
CA TYR A 163 -3.80 14.32 -11.21
C TYR A 163 -3.29 15.33 -10.17
N THR A 164 -3.30 14.90 -8.90
CA THR A 164 -2.71 15.63 -7.77
C THR A 164 -1.52 14.83 -7.26
N ASP A 165 -0.36 15.47 -7.19
CA ASP A 165 0.82 14.89 -6.55
C ASP A 165 0.79 15.23 -5.04
N VAL A 166 1.01 14.21 -4.20
CA VAL A 166 1.02 14.29 -2.75
C VAL A 166 2.32 13.68 -2.24
N GLU A 167 3.07 14.41 -1.42
CA GLU A 167 4.21 13.84 -0.72
C GLU A 167 3.73 12.94 0.42
N LEU A 168 4.06 11.65 0.35
CA LEU A 168 3.82 10.70 1.42
C LEU A 168 5.14 10.42 2.13
N ARG A 169 5.19 10.77 3.41
CA ARG A 169 6.36 10.58 4.28
C ARG A 169 6.20 9.33 5.15
N SER A 170 7.26 8.93 5.82
CA SER A 170 7.19 7.85 6.81
C SER A 170 6.15 8.17 7.89
N GLY A 171 5.24 7.23 8.11
CA GLY A 171 4.12 7.36 9.04
C GLY A 171 2.82 7.86 8.42
N ASP A 172 2.82 8.31 7.16
CA ASP A 172 1.60 8.78 6.51
C ASP A 172 0.70 7.62 6.08
N ALA A 173 -0.61 7.85 6.16
CA ALA A 173 -1.63 7.03 5.53
C ALA A 173 -2.33 7.80 4.39
N PHE A 174 -2.70 7.08 3.35
CA PHE A 174 -3.54 7.58 2.26
C PHE A 174 -4.65 6.56 2.00
N VAL A 175 -5.90 7.01 2.03
CA VAL A 175 -7.07 6.15 1.86
C VAL A 175 -7.87 6.63 0.67
N PHE A 176 -8.29 5.72 -0.20
CA PHE A 176 -9.18 6.05 -1.31
C PHE A 176 -10.26 4.98 -1.52
N GLY A 177 -11.51 5.42 -1.56
CA GLY A 177 -12.71 4.60 -1.73
C GLY A 177 -13.82 5.36 -2.44
N GLY A 178 -15.03 4.79 -2.47
CA GLY A 178 -16.20 5.39 -3.12
C GLY A 178 -15.91 5.82 -4.55
N LYS A 179 -16.19 7.08 -4.90
CA LYS A 179 -15.94 7.64 -6.24
C LYS A 179 -14.47 7.58 -6.68
N SER A 180 -13.55 7.52 -5.72
CA SER A 180 -12.11 7.49 -5.96
C SER A 180 -11.51 6.08 -5.91
N ARG A 181 -12.32 5.04 -5.62
CA ARG A 181 -11.84 3.66 -5.43
C ARG A 181 -11.06 3.10 -6.62
N LEU A 182 -11.46 3.50 -7.84
CA LEU A 182 -10.88 3.02 -9.10
C LEU A 182 -10.05 4.09 -9.82
N ASN A 183 -9.62 5.13 -9.10
CA ASN A 183 -8.76 6.16 -9.68
C ASN A 183 -7.36 5.61 -9.98
N TYR A 184 -6.82 6.03 -11.13
CA TYR A 184 -5.43 5.77 -11.45
C TYR A 184 -4.51 6.47 -10.46
N HIS A 185 -3.46 5.79 -10.02
CA HIS A 185 -2.46 6.34 -9.12
C HIS A 185 -1.09 5.67 -9.34
N GLY A 186 -0.03 6.24 -8.78
CA GLY A 186 1.31 5.70 -8.92
C GLY A 186 2.34 6.43 -8.08
N VAL A 187 3.58 5.94 -8.16
CA VAL A 187 4.74 6.51 -7.46
C VAL A 187 5.79 6.88 -8.51
N PRO A 188 5.72 8.10 -9.09
CA PRO A 188 6.70 8.55 -10.08
C PRO A 188 8.11 8.74 -9.51
N ARG A 189 8.26 8.96 -8.20
CA ARG A 189 9.56 9.26 -7.57
C ARG A 189 9.59 8.87 -6.09
N VAL A 190 10.73 8.33 -5.66
CA VAL A 190 11.13 8.18 -4.26
C VAL A 190 12.27 9.16 -3.96
N HIS A 191 12.24 9.78 -2.79
CA HIS A 191 13.27 10.68 -2.29
C HIS A 191 14.20 9.91 -1.35
N GLY A 192 15.22 9.27 -1.91
CA GLY A 192 16.18 8.47 -1.15
C GLY A 192 16.86 9.26 -0.03
N GLY A 193 17.04 8.62 1.13
CA GLY A 193 17.73 9.22 2.28
C GLY A 193 16.87 10.16 3.11
N THR A 194 15.54 10.08 2.98
CA THR A 194 14.58 10.90 3.76
C THR A 194 13.88 10.10 4.86
N ALA A 195 14.09 8.77 4.93
CA ALA A 195 13.62 7.94 6.01
C ALA A 195 14.08 8.46 7.39
N PRO A 196 13.23 8.40 8.43
CA PRO A 196 13.66 8.66 9.80
C PRO A 196 14.80 7.73 10.20
N ALA A 197 15.91 8.28 10.71
CA ALA A 197 17.09 7.49 11.05
C ALA A 197 16.77 6.42 12.11
N GLU A 198 15.88 6.73 13.06
CA GLU A 198 15.48 5.81 14.14
C GLU A 198 14.65 4.62 13.64
N LEU A 199 14.05 4.73 12.45
CA LEU A 199 13.31 3.63 11.83
C LEU A 199 14.25 2.54 11.32
N GLY A 200 15.49 2.90 10.93
CA GLY A 200 16.50 1.96 10.46
C GLY A 200 16.13 1.26 9.14
N LEU A 201 15.35 1.92 8.28
CA LEU A 201 14.99 1.47 6.93
C LEU A 201 15.74 2.32 5.90
N VAL A 202 16.38 1.67 4.93
CA VAL A 202 16.89 2.32 3.71
C VAL A 202 15.93 1.98 2.57
N GLY A 203 15.44 2.99 1.86
CA GLY A 203 14.36 2.84 0.89
C GLY A 203 12.99 3.10 1.51
N ARG A 204 11.94 2.80 0.74
CA ARG A 204 10.55 2.98 1.12
C ARG A 204 9.84 1.64 1.14
N LEU A 205 9.01 1.44 2.16
CA LEU A 205 8.06 0.35 2.24
C LEU A 205 6.64 0.92 2.25
N ASN A 206 5.75 0.28 1.52
CA ASN A 206 4.33 0.59 1.51
C ASN A 206 3.53 -0.65 1.83
N ILE A 207 2.53 -0.51 2.69
CA ILE A 207 1.58 -1.56 3.03
C ILE A 207 0.22 -1.10 2.48
N THR A 208 -0.30 -1.82 1.49
CA THR A 208 -1.61 -1.54 0.91
C THR A 208 -2.59 -2.61 1.37
N LEU A 209 -3.59 -2.21 2.15
CA LEU A 209 -4.63 -3.07 2.68
C LEU A 209 -5.89 -2.96 1.80
N ARG A 210 -6.45 -4.09 1.41
CA ARG A 210 -7.62 -4.17 0.53
C ARG A 210 -8.59 -5.25 1.00
N VAL A 211 -9.84 -5.11 0.59
CA VAL A 211 -10.87 -6.14 0.70
C VAL A 211 -10.99 -6.81 -0.67
N SER A 212 -10.81 -8.12 -0.73
CA SER A 212 -10.84 -8.87 -1.98
C SER A 212 -12.28 -9.03 -2.50
N GLY A 213 -13.25 -9.29 -1.62
CA GLY A 213 -14.58 -9.77 -1.98
C GLY A 213 -14.56 -11.15 -2.65
N LEU A 214 -13.47 -11.89 -2.56
CA LEU A 214 -13.31 -13.24 -3.09
C LEU A 214 -13.73 -14.25 -2.04
N GLU A 215 -14.56 -15.22 -2.44
CA GLU A 215 -14.83 -16.37 -1.60
C GLU A 215 -13.69 -17.37 -1.76
N TRP A 216 -13.30 -17.95 -0.64
CA TRP A 216 -12.42 -19.09 -0.65
C TRP A 216 -13.25 -20.35 -0.89
N THR A 217 -12.94 -21.06 -1.96
CA THR A 217 -13.39 -22.43 -2.17
C THR A 217 -12.18 -23.34 -1.98
N ASP A 218 -12.26 -24.24 -0.99
CA ASP A 218 -11.36 -25.39 -0.83
C ASP A 218 -11.07 -26.12 -2.15
#